data_AF-A4S3P5-F1
#
_entry.id   AF-A4S3P5-F1
#
_cell.length_a   1.000
_cell.length_b   1.000
_cell.length_c   1.000
_cell.angle_alpha   90.00
_cell.angle_beta   90.00
_cell.angle_gamma   90.00
#
_symmetry.space_group_name_H-M   'P 1'
#
loop_
_entity.id
_entity.type
_entity.pdbx_description
1 polymer ?
#
loop_
_entity_poly.entity_id
_entity_poly.type
_entity_poly.pdbx_seq_one_letter_code
_entity_poly.pdbx_strand_id
1 'polypeptide(L)' 'MHYEIARSQTDPLKYGIFERYASLDAYASTHKSTEAYRTFRPKMQALQDSGELEVSGSSYFELGHGFVSGS' A
#
# COMPACT_ATOMS: atom_id res chain seq x y z
N MET A 1 11.38 -2.03 -7.67
CA MET A 1 10.29 -1.70 -6.73
C MET A 1 10.53 -0.29 -6.25
N HIS A 2 9.48 0.52 -6.17
CA HIS A 2 9.57 1.90 -5.75
C HIS A 2 8.54 2.15 -4.65
N TYR A 3 8.98 2.73 -3.53
CA TYR A 3 8.14 2.99 -2.36
C TYR A 3 8.31 4.45 -1.95
N GLU A 4 7.19 5.17 -1.83
CA GLU A 4 7.14 6.53 -1.32
C GLU A 4 6.10 6.63 -0.22
N ILE A 5 6.38 7.47 0.78
CA ILE A 5 5.45 7.76 1.86
C ILE A 5 5.31 9.27 2.02
N ALA A 6 4.08 9.73 2.20
CA ALA A 6 3.75 11.10 2.54
C ALA A 6 2.92 11.11 3.82
N ARG A 7 3.18 12.08 4.70
CA ARG A 7 2.30 12.38 5.84
C ARG A 7 1.44 13.58 5.48
N SER A 8 0.15 13.51 5.81
CA SER A 8 -0.74 14.65 5.65
C SER A 8 -0.25 15.85 6.46
N GLN A 9 -0.35 17.04 5.88
CA GLN A 9 -0.02 18.29 6.57
C GLN A 9 -1.07 18.67 7.62
N THR A 10 -2.34 18.33 7.37
CA THR A 10 -3.48 18.76 8.21
C THR A 10 -3.90 17.71 9.23
N ASP A 11 -3.47 16.46 9.07
CA ASP A 11 -3.76 15.36 9.98
C ASP A 11 -2.49 14.53 10.21
N PRO A 12 -1.85 14.61 11.38
CA PRO A 12 -0.59 13.92 11.64
C PRO A 12 -0.72 12.39 11.70
N LEU A 13 -1.94 11.85 11.80
CA LEU A 13 -2.20 10.41 11.82
C LEU A 13 -2.55 9.84 10.44
N LYS A 14 -2.64 10.70 9.42
CA LYS A 14 -2.94 10.28 8.05
C LYS A 14 -1.67 10.18 7.21
N TYR A 15 -1.45 9.00 6.64
CA TYR A 15 -0.33 8.70 5.76
C TYR A 15 -0.84 8.22 4.40
N GLY A 16 -0.14 8.62 3.34
CA GLY A 16 -0.31 8.08 1.99
C GLY A 16 0.93 7.28 1.61
N ILE A 17 0.74 6.07 1.07
CA ILE A 17 1.82 5.20 0.60
C ILE A 17 1.61 4.98 -0.89
N PHE A 18 2.66 5.18 -1.68
CA PHE A 18 2.68 4.90 -3.11
C PHE A 18 3.68 3.79 -3.39
N GLU A 19 3.18 2.69 -3.93
CA GLU A 19 3.98 1.51 -4.24
C GLU A 19 3.89 1.21 -5.73
N ARG A 20 5.03 1.23 -6.44
CA ARG A 20 5.10 0.85 -7.85
C ARG A 20 5.85 -0.47 -8.02
N TYR A 21 5.19 -1.39 -8.69
CA TYR A 21 5.71 -2.72 -8.99
C TYR A 21 5.84 -2.91 -10.50
N ALA A 22 6.77 -3.76 -10.92
CA ALA A 22 6.95 -4.09 -12.34
C ALA A 22 5.76 -4.88 -12.90
N SER A 23 5.03 -5.60 -12.04
CA SER A 23 3.84 -6.37 -12.38
C SER A 23 2.99 -6.61 -11.13
N LEU A 24 1.73 -7.04 -11.33
CA LEU A 24 0.88 -7.48 -10.23
C LEU A 24 1.45 -8.72 -9.51
N ASP A 25 2.12 -9.61 -10.25
CA ASP A 25 2.79 -10.76 -9.64
C ASP A 25 3.89 -10.31 -8.67
N ALA A 26 4.69 -9.30 -9.02
CA ALA A 26 5.74 -8.79 -8.12
C ALA A 26 5.16 -8.28 -6.78
N TYR A 27 3.94 -7.74 -6.78
CA TYR A 27 3.21 -7.44 -5.55
C TYR A 27 2.80 -8.74 -4.80
N ALA A 28 2.13 -9.66 -5.51
CA ALA A 28 1.54 -10.85 -4.90
C ALA A 28 2.57 -11.86 -4.39
N SER A 29 3.61 -12.14 -5.18
CA SER A 29 4.59 -13.21 -4.95
C SER A 29 5.83 -12.71 -4.20
N THR A 30 6.30 -11.51 -4.50
CA THR A 30 7.56 -10.98 -3.94
C THR A 30 7.30 -10.08 -2.75
N HIS A 31 6.49 -9.03 -2.88
CA HIS A 31 6.26 -8.09 -1.79
C HIS A 31 5.57 -8.75 -0.59
N LYS A 32 4.47 -9.49 -0.82
CA LYS A 32 3.71 -10.15 0.27
C LYS A 32 4.42 -11.35 0.91
N SER A 33 5.48 -11.87 0.30
CA SER A 33 6.27 -12.96 0.87
C SER A 33 7.43 -12.49 1.74
N THR A 34 7.76 -11.19 1.72
CA THR A 34 8.83 -10.63 2.54
C THR A 34 8.55 -10.79 4.04
N GLU A 35 9.61 -10.95 4.82
CA GLU A 35 9.53 -11.00 6.29
C GLU A 35 8.94 -9.71 6.86
N ALA A 36 9.30 -8.55 6.29
CA ALA A 36 8.75 -7.26 6.69
C ALA A 36 7.22 -7.21 6.54
N TYR A 37 6.68 -7.63 5.38
CA TYR A 37 5.24 -7.68 5.17
C TYR A 37 4.56 -8.64 6.15
N ARG A 38 5.11 -9.85 6.29
CA ARG A 38 4.55 -10.88 7.18
C ARG A 38 4.57 -10.47 8.65
N THR A 39 5.55 -9.68 9.06
CA THR A 39 5.66 -9.15 10.43
C THR A 39 4.74 -7.96 10.68
N PHE A 40 4.59 -7.08 9.68
CA PHE A 40 3.86 -5.83 9.83
C PHE A 40 2.35 -5.96 9.60
N ARG A 41 1.93 -6.72 8.58
CA ARG A 41 0.53 -6.86 8.18
C ARG A 41 -0.40 -7.36 9.28
N PRO A 42 -0.01 -8.30 10.17
CA PRO A 42 -0.85 -8.70 11.30
C PRO A 42 -1.07 -7.57 12.32
N LYS A 43 -0.07 -6.73 12.57
CA LYS A 43 -0.19 -5.58 13.49
C LYS A 43 -1.17 -4.54 12.94
N MET A 44 -1.11 -4.27 11.64
CA MET A 44 -2.10 -3.43 10.97
C MET A 44 -3.50 -4.04 11.06
N GLN A 45 -3.65 -5.36 10.84
CA GLN A 45 -4.96 -6.00 10.93
C GLN A 45 -5.58 -5.82 12.30
N ALA A 46 -4.79 -6.01 13.38
CA ALA A 46 -5.28 -5.84 14.74
C ALA A 46 -5.81 -4.42 15.01
N LEU A 47 -5.14 -3.39 14.45
CA LEU A 47 -5.60 -2.00 14.55
C LEU A 47 -6.84 -1.73 13.70
N GLN A 48 -6.98 -2.38 12.53
CA GLN A 48 -8.19 -2.29 11.72
C GLN A 48 -9.38 -2.97 12.44
N ASP A 49 -9.14 -4.12 13.05
CA ASP A 49 -10.15 -4.89 13.78
C ASP A 49 -10.62 -4.15 15.05
N SER A 50 -9.73 -3.39 15.71
CA SER A 50 -10.08 -2.54 16.86
C SER A 50 -10.69 -1.19 16.48
N GLY A 51 -10.73 -0.85 15.19
CA GLY A 51 -11.22 0.45 14.70
C GLY A 51 -10.25 1.62 14.89
N GLU A 52 -9.00 1.34 15.26
CA GLU A 52 -7.93 2.35 15.46
C GLU A 52 -7.20 2.72 14.15
N LEU A 53 -7.42 1.95 13.08
CA LEU A 53 -6.82 2.19 11.76
C LEU A 53 -7.85 1.98 10.65
N GLU A 54 -7.99 2.97 9.79
CA GLU A 54 -8.68 2.84 8.51
C GLU A 54 -7.63 2.73 7.38
N VAL A 55 -7.80 1.75 6.49
CA VAL A 55 -6.99 1.61 5.28
C VAL A 55 -7.91 1.67 4.07
N SER A 56 -7.69 2.66 3.22
CA SER A 56 -8.33 2.76 1.90
C SER A 56 -7.26 2.93 0.83
N GLY A 57 -7.55 2.42 -0.37
CA GLY A 57 -6.59 2.43 -1.46
C GLY A 57 -7.15 1.83 -2.74
N SER A 58 -6.39 1.97 -3.82
CA SER A 58 -6.75 1.46 -5.14
C SER A 58 -5.48 1.11 -5.91
N SER A 59 -5.60 0.17 -6.85
CA SER A 59 -4.51 -0.24 -7.72
C SER A 59 -4.81 0.13 -9.15
N TYR A 60 -3.78 0.56 -9.88
CA TYR A 60 -3.90 1.05 -11.26
C TYR A 60 -2.71 0.58 -12.08
N PHE A 61 -2.89 0.52 -13.40
CA PHE A 61 -1.77 0.45 -14.33
C PHE A 61 -1.31 1.88 -14.65
N GLU A 62 -0.04 2.17 -14.37
CA GLU A 62 0.61 3.45 -14.68
C GLU A 62 1.18 3.39 -16.10
N LEU A 63 0.70 4.26 -16.99
CA LEU A 63 1.06 4.28 -18.41
C LEU A 63 2.12 5.35 -18.74
N GLY A 64 2.76 5.94 -17.73
CA GLY A 64 3.72 7.05 -17.88
C GLY A 64 3.10 8.42 -18.19
N HIS A 65 1.83 8.47 -18.62
CA HIS A 65 1.06 9.70 -18.84
C HIS A 65 -0.29 9.73 -18.11
N GLY A 66 -0.59 8.70 -17.30
CA GLY A 66 -1.85 8.57 -16.58
C GLY A 66 -2.04 7.18 -15.98
N PHE A 67 -3.23 6.96 -15.42
CA PHE A 67 -3.61 5.72 -14.74
C PHE A 67 -4.88 5.15 -15.36
N VAL A 68 -4.92 3.83 -15.51
CA VAL A 68 -6.15 3.10 -15.88
C VAL A 68 -6.48 2.08 -14.81
N SER A 69 -7.77 1.91 -14.51
CA SER A 69 -8.25 0.86 -13.62
C SER A 69 -7.95 -0.50 -14.25
N GLY A 70 -7.36 -1.41 -13.48
CA GLY A 70 -7.27 -2.81 -13.90
C GLY A 70 -8.66 -3.44 -13.91
N SER A 71 -9.12 -3.85 -15.09
CA SER A 71 -10.32 -4.67 -15.28
C SER A 71 -10.08 -6.12 -14.87
#